data_AF-A0AAE2RFR5-F1
#
_entry.id   AF-A0AAE2RFR5-F1
#
_cell.length_a   1.000
_cell.length_b   1.000
_cell.length_c   1.000
_cell.angle_alpha   90.00
_cell.angle_beta   90.00
_cell.angle_gamma   90.00
#
_symmetry.space_group_name_H-M   'P 1'
#
loop_
_entity.id
_entity.type
_entity.pdbx_description
1 polymer ?
#
loop_
_entity_poly.entity_id
_entity_poly.type
_entity_poly.pdbx_seq_one_letter_code
_entity_poly.pdbx_strand_id
1 'polypeptide(L)'
;MLGDSAQNELRTRFLETRPFANRRRYERFLGAQYAIGCELKELYFSPLRSSLFPFLEPTGHIRKVENDVRDLGLRPPDILRVSVSDDLSPLGLCGALFVAEGLRLMFPYFRKQAEHLGFDGSFGAQHLSCEAPLIRQRWAGLVMTINSMTLSAGDMLVMAASAERTMQLVRAALDREMSEQMDGRRRALHG
;
A
#
# COMPACT_ATOMS: atom_id res chain seq x y z
N MET A 1 -17.57 -11.72 7.20
CA MET A 1 -17.03 -11.03 6.01
C MET A 1 -15.79 -10.27 6.47
N LEU A 2 -14.60 -10.75 6.11
CA LEU A 2 -13.34 -10.13 6.53
C LEU A 2 -13.24 -8.72 5.89
N GLY A 3 -13.19 -7.68 6.71
CA GLY A 3 -12.50 -6.44 6.35
C GLY A 3 -13.26 -5.25 5.73
N ASP A 4 -14.51 -5.38 5.28
CA ASP A 4 -15.18 -4.26 4.57
C ASP A 4 -15.26 -2.96 5.39
N SER A 5 -15.50 -3.05 6.70
CA SER A 5 -15.59 -1.86 7.57
C SER A 5 -14.23 -1.20 7.80
N ALA A 6 -13.19 -1.98 8.11
CA ALA A 6 -11.86 -1.46 8.42
C ALA A 6 -11.13 -0.94 7.16
N GLN A 7 -11.31 -1.59 6.01
CA GLN A 7 -10.84 -1.08 4.72
C GLN A 7 -11.55 0.23 4.35
N ASN A 8 -12.85 0.32 4.61
CA ASN A 8 -13.60 1.56 4.41
C ASN A 8 -13.12 2.68 5.33
N GLU A 9 -12.88 2.40 6.61
CA GLU A 9 -12.33 3.38 7.55
C GLU A 9 -10.96 3.89 7.11
N LEU A 10 -10.06 2.98 6.72
CA LEU A 10 -8.73 3.33 6.23
C LEU A 10 -8.83 4.21 4.97
N ARG A 11 -9.74 3.87 4.04
CA ARG A 11 -10.01 4.66 2.85
C ARG A 11 -10.57 6.05 3.18
N THR A 12 -11.51 6.14 4.11
CA THR A 12 -12.09 7.42 4.56
C THR A 12 -10.99 8.30 5.15
N ARG A 13 -10.21 7.79 6.10
CA ARG A 13 -9.09 8.51 6.70
C ARG A 13 -8.07 8.96 5.66
N PHE A 14 -7.73 8.09 4.70
CA PHE A 14 -6.86 8.46 3.59
C PHE A 14 -7.39 9.68 2.82
N LEU A 15 -8.68 9.68 2.45
CA LEU A 15 -9.29 10.79 1.72
C LEU A 15 -9.32 12.09 2.55
N GLU A 16 -9.52 12.00 3.88
CA GLU A 16 -9.45 13.13 4.81
C GLU A 16 -8.07 13.80 4.84
N THR A 17 -6.98 13.06 4.57
CA THR A 17 -5.63 13.65 4.46
C THR A 17 -5.46 14.53 3.21
N ARG A 18 -6.44 14.54 2.30
CA ARG A 18 -6.45 15.31 1.04
C ARG A 18 -5.13 15.24 0.26
N PRO A 19 -4.65 14.04 -0.08
CA PRO A 19 -3.30 13.83 -0.63
C PRO A 19 -3.08 14.51 -1.99
N PHE A 20 -4.16 14.76 -2.74
CA PHE A 20 -4.10 15.39 -4.05
C PHE A 20 -4.46 16.89 -4.06
N ALA A 21 -4.59 17.54 -2.89
CA ALA A 21 -4.99 18.95 -2.86
C ALA A 21 -3.93 19.90 -3.44
N ASN A 22 -2.66 19.50 -3.40
CA ASN A 22 -1.56 20.19 -4.05
C ASN A 22 -0.35 19.25 -4.17
N ARG A 23 0.66 19.68 -4.94
CA ARG A 23 1.93 18.97 -5.14
C ARG A 23 2.58 18.51 -3.83
N ARG A 24 2.66 19.38 -2.83
CA ARG A 24 3.34 19.08 -1.56
C ARG A 24 2.67 17.95 -0.77
N ARG A 25 1.33 17.90 -0.77
CA ARG A 25 0.59 16.79 -0.17
C ARG A 25 0.76 15.50 -0.97
N TYR A 26 0.89 15.60 -2.29
CA TYR A 26 1.16 14.44 -3.14
C TYR A 26 2.54 13.85 -2.88
N GLU A 27 3.57 14.69 -2.74
CA GLU A 27 4.93 14.25 -2.40
C GLU A 27 4.98 13.53 -1.04
N ARG A 28 4.17 13.97 -0.06
CA ARG A 28 3.99 13.29 1.23
C ARG A 28 3.27 11.94 1.08
N PHE A 29 2.22 11.90 0.28
CA PHE A 29 1.53 10.65 -0.04
C PHE A 29 2.49 9.66 -0.70
N LEU A 30 3.34 10.11 -1.61
CA LEU A 30 4.35 9.29 -2.24
C LEU A 30 5.39 8.77 -1.24
N GLY A 31 5.75 9.58 -0.24
CA GLY A 31 6.54 9.13 0.91
C GLY A 31 5.86 7.99 1.69
N ALA A 32 4.57 8.11 1.99
CA ALA A 32 3.80 7.04 2.64
C ALA A 32 3.79 5.76 1.79
N GLN A 33 3.56 5.88 0.48
CA GLN A 33 3.60 4.75 -0.46
C GLN A 33 4.97 4.06 -0.49
N TYR A 34 6.05 4.85 -0.40
CA TYR A 34 7.41 4.32 -0.34
C TYR A 34 7.62 3.50 0.94
N ALA A 35 7.26 4.06 2.10
CA ALA A 35 7.39 3.39 3.39
C ALA A 35 6.58 2.09 3.45
N ILE A 36 5.33 2.11 2.97
CA ILE A 36 4.50 0.90 2.84
C ILE A 36 5.15 -0.11 1.90
N GLY A 37 5.66 0.35 0.76
CA GLY A 37 6.34 -0.51 -0.22
C GLY A 37 7.56 -1.23 0.36
N CYS A 38 8.35 -0.56 1.20
CA CYS A 38 9.49 -1.17 1.89
C CYS A 38 9.06 -2.32 2.81
N GLU A 39 8.05 -2.11 3.65
CA GLU A 39 7.58 -3.14 4.59
C GLU A 39 6.87 -4.30 3.89
N LEU A 40 6.07 -4.02 2.85
CA LEU A 40 5.37 -5.07 2.10
C LEU A 40 6.32 -5.88 1.19
N LYS A 41 7.54 -5.41 0.96
CA LYS A 41 8.51 -6.03 0.02
C LYS A 41 8.68 -7.52 0.30
N GLU A 42 8.86 -7.89 1.56
CA GLU A 42 9.09 -9.28 1.97
C GLU A 42 7.91 -10.20 1.67
N LEU A 43 6.68 -9.69 1.78
CA LEU A 43 5.47 -10.45 1.42
C LEU A 43 5.46 -10.84 -0.05
N TYR A 44 5.82 -9.90 -0.93
CA TYR A 44 5.80 -10.15 -2.37
C TYR A 44 7.01 -10.95 -2.88
N PHE A 45 8.13 -10.93 -2.17
CA PHE A 45 9.28 -11.81 -2.44
C PHE A 45 9.15 -13.20 -1.82
N SER A 46 8.21 -13.40 -0.91
CA SER A 46 8.02 -14.69 -0.25
C SER A 46 7.76 -15.83 -1.26
N PRO A 47 8.45 -16.98 -1.14
CA PRO A 47 8.13 -18.17 -1.91
C PRO A 47 6.67 -18.62 -1.75
N LEU A 48 6.06 -18.37 -0.58
CA LEU A 48 4.65 -18.66 -0.32
C LEU A 48 3.74 -17.85 -1.25
N ARG A 49 4.10 -16.61 -1.60
CA ARG A 49 3.35 -15.79 -2.56
C ARG A 49 3.41 -16.39 -3.96
N SER A 50 4.56 -16.92 -4.37
CA SER A 50 4.69 -17.62 -5.66
C SER A 50 3.83 -18.88 -5.71
N SER A 51 3.72 -19.60 -4.59
CA SER A 51 2.91 -20.81 -4.50
C SER A 51 1.41 -20.54 -4.46
N LEU A 52 0.96 -19.56 -3.67
CA LEU A 52 -0.46 -19.30 -3.44
C LEU A 52 -1.05 -18.34 -4.48
N PHE A 53 -0.26 -17.34 -4.89
CA PHE A 53 -0.73 -16.23 -5.73
C PHE A 53 0.20 -15.99 -6.92
N PRO A 54 0.41 -16.99 -7.80
CA PRO A 54 1.37 -16.90 -8.91
C PRO A 54 1.08 -15.75 -9.88
N PHE A 55 -0.19 -15.31 -9.96
CA PHE A 55 -0.64 -14.20 -10.80
C PHE A 55 -0.34 -12.80 -10.24
N LEU A 56 0.13 -12.68 -8.99
CA LEU A 56 0.56 -11.42 -8.42
C LEU A 56 2.00 -11.11 -8.84
N GLU A 57 2.24 -9.88 -9.30
CA GLU A 57 3.59 -9.41 -9.63
C GLU A 57 4.43 -9.22 -8.36
N PRO A 58 5.66 -9.76 -8.30
CA PRO A 58 6.47 -9.74 -7.08
C PRO A 58 6.99 -8.36 -6.69
N THR A 59 7.21 -7.40 -7.60
CA THR A 59 7.82 -6.10 -7.22
C THR A 59 7.52 -4.91 -8.10
N GLY A 60 6.70 -5.07 -9.15
CA GLY A 60 6.47 -3.99 -10.12
C GLY A 60 6.00 -2.69 -9.47
N HIS A 61 5.21 -2.76 -8.40
CA HIS A 61 4.73 -1.58 -7.69
C HIS A 61 5.84 -0.84 -6.92
N ILE A 62 6.68 -1.57 -6.15
CA ILE A 62 7.70 -0.95 -5.29
C ILE A 62 8.74 -0.21 -6.14
N ARG A 63 9.23 -0.83 -7.21
CA ARG A 63 10.16 -0.17 -8.14
C ARG A 63 9.58 1.08 -8.77
N LYS A 64 8.28 1.08 -9.08
CA LYS A 64 7.60 2.25 -9.63
C LYS A 64 7.50 3.39 -8.60
N VAL A 65 7.24 3.07 -7.33
CA VAL A 65 7.26 4.08 -6.26
C VAL A 65 8.68 4.65 -6.07
N GLU A 66 9.71 3.80 -6.08
CA GLU A 66 11.12 4.25 -6.03
C GLU A 66 11.48 5.19 -7.19
N ASN A 67 10.98 4.90 -8.39
CA ASN A 67 11.14 5.77 -9.56
C ASN A 67 10.41 7.10 -9.38
N ASP A 68 9.16 7.08 -8.93
CA ASP A 68 8.38 8.30 -8.70
C ASP A 68 9.06 9.20 -7.65
N VAL A 69 9.61 8.62 -6.59
CA VAL A 69 10.39 9.35 -5.57
C VAL A 69 11.60 10.05 -6.21
N ARG A 70 12.27 9.38 -7.14
CA ARG A 70 13.42 9.93 -7.89
C ARG A 70 12.99 11.01 -8.87
N ASP A 71 11.91 10.79 -9.62
CA ASP A 71 11.34 11.75 -10.58
C ASP A 71 11.03 13.08 -9.90
N LEU A 72 10.53 13.03 -8.66
CA LEU A 72 10.18 14.21 -7.88
C LEU A 72 11.33 14.76 -7.01
N GLY A 73 12.53 14.17 -7.09
CA GLY A 73 13.70 14.61 -6.33
C GLY A 73 13.54 14.50 -4.80
N LEU A 74 12.69 13.57 -4.34
CA LEU A 74 12.39 13.40 -2.94
C LEU A 74 13.45 12.55 -2.24
N ARG A 75 13.74 12.87 -0.97
CA ARG A 75 14.46 11.96 -0.09
C ARG A 75 13.51 10.88 0.42
N PRO A 76 13.86 9.58 0.30
CA PRO A 76 13.09 8.51 0.91
C PRO A 76 12.85 8.77 2.42
N PRO A 77 11.64 8.56 2.94
CA PRO A 77 11.38 8.65 4.37
C PRO A 77 12.05 7.50 5.12
N ASP A 78 12.23 7.64 6.44
CA ASP A 78 12.75 6.51 7.22
C ASP A 78 11.75 5.37 7.20
N ILE A 79 12.31 4.17 7.11
CA ILE A 79 11.60 2.90 7.14
C ILE A 79 10.79 2.78 8.45
N LEU A 80 9.57 2.25 8.34
CA LEU A 80 8.72 2.00 9.49
C LEU A 80 9.19 0.72 10.18
N ARG A 81 9.33 0.70 11.50
CA ARG A 81 9.73 -0.53 12.21
C ARG A 81 8.53 -1.44 12.50
N VAL A 82 7.61 -1.58 11.54
CA VAL A 82 6.40 -2.39 11.66
C VAL A 82 6.52 -3.55 10.68
N SER A 83 7.18 -4.63 11.12
CA SER A 83 7.31 -5.84 10.31
C SER A 83 5.95 -6.54 10.21
N VAL A 84 5.52 -6.77 8.97
CA VAL A 84 4.31 -7.56 8.65
C VAL A 84 4.66 -8.99 8.22
N SER A 85 5.96 -9.29 8.12
CA SER A 85 6.52 -10.58 7.68
C SER A 85 7.07 -11.42 8.83
N ASP A 86 7.17 -10.86 10.05
CA ASP A 86 7.51 -11.64 11.24
C ASP A 86 6.50 -12.79 11.40
N ASP A 87 6.99 -14.02 11.40
CA ASP A 87 6.20 -15.25 11.45
C ASP A 87 5.17 -15.42 10.32
N LEU A 88 5.53 -15.03 9.09
CA LEU A 88 4.68 -15.12 7.90
C LEU A 88 4.27 -16.56 7.54
N SER A 89 3.13 -17.00 8.06
CA SER A 89 2.44 -18.23 7.64
C SER A 89 1.68 -18.05 6.31
N PRO A 90 1.27 -19.13 5.63
CA PRO A 90 0.38 -19.06 4.46
C PRO A 90 -0.87 -18.19 4.71
N LEU A 91 -1.51 -18.36 5.87
CA LEU A 91 -2.69 -17.60 6.27
C LEU A 91 -2.38 -16.14 6.59
N GLY A 92 -1.24 -15.88 7.25
CA GLY A 92 -0.74 -14.53 7.46
C GLY A 92 -0.55 -13.81 6.12
N LEU A 93 0.09 -14.46 5.15
CA LEU A 93 0.28 -13.91 3.82
C LEU A 93 -1.06 -13.59 3.13
N CYS A 94 -2.07 -14.45 3.25
CA CYS A 94 -3.41 -14.15 2.73
C CYS A 94 -4.01 -12.88 3.36
N GLY A 95 -3.94 -12.75 4.69
CA GLY A 95 -4.44 -11.58 5.41
C GLY A 95 -3.74 -10.28 5.00
N ALA A 96 -2.41 -10.31 4.94
CA ALA A 96 -1.63 -9.14 4.57
C ALA A 96 -1.85 -8.71 3.10
N LEU A 97 -1.82 -9.66 2.15
CA LEU A 97 -2.05 -9.37 0.74
C LEU A 97 -3.50 -8.94 0.46
N PHE A 98 -4.49 -9.40 1.23
CA PHE A 98 -5.87 -8.94 1.12
C PHE A 98 -5.98 -7.43 1.36
N VAL A 99 -5.25 -6.89 2.34
CA VAL A 99 -5.21 -5.44 2.59
C VAL A 99 -4.41 -4.72 1.49
N ALA A 100 -3.21 -5.21 1.18
CA ALA A 100 -2.32 -4.56 0.21
C ALA A 100 -2.92 -4.47 -1.20
N GLU A 101 -3.50 -5.55 -1.72
CA GLU A 101 -4.15 -5.56 -3.04
C GLU A 101 -5.50 -4.84 -3.02
N GLY A 102 -6.25 -4.91 -1.91
CA GLY A 102 -7.52 -4.20 -1.76
C GLY A 102 -7.37 -2.67 -1.90
N LEU A 103 -6.31 -2.10 -1.31
CA LEU A 103 -6.01 -0.67 -1.43
C LEU A 103 -5.77 -0.22 -2.88
N ARG A 104 -5.26 -1.11 -3.73
CA ARG A 104 -4.99 -0.79 -5.14
C ARG A 104 -6.25 -0.59 -5.97
N LEU A 105 -7.41 -1.04 -5.50
CA LEU A 105 -8.70 -0.76 -6.14
C LEU A 105 -8.97 0.75 -6.27
N MET A 106 -8.35 1.57 -5.42
CA MET A 106 -8.45 3.03 -5.47
C MET A 106 -7.48 3.71 -6.45
N PHE A 107 -6.46 3.00 -6.96
CA PHE A 107 -5.42 3.59 -7.80
C PHE A 107 -5.94 4.24 -9.09
N PRO A 108 -6.96 3.72 -9.79
CA PRO A 108 -7.52 4.41 -10.95
C PRO A 108 -8.09 5.80 -10.59
N TYR A 109 -8.67 5.95 -9.40
CA TYR A 109 -9.12 7.25 -8.91
C TYR A 109 -7.92 8.14 -8.56
N PHE A 110 -6.91 7.61 -7.85
CA PHE A 110 -5.69 8.35 -7.49
C PHE A 110 -4.93 8.83 -8.72
N ARG A 111 -4.84 8.01 -9.77
CA ARG A 111 -4.20 8.39 -11.04
C ARG A 111 -4.84 9.65 -11.61
N LYS A 112 -6.17 9.65 -11.73
CA LYS A 112 -6.90 10.82 -12.21
C LYS A 112 -6.61 12.05 -11.35
N GLN A 113 -6.54 11.92 -10.03
CA GLN A 113 -6.22 13.04 -9.16
C GLN A 113 -4.77 13.54 -9.33
N ALA A 114 -3.81 12.63 -9.50
CA ALA A 114 -2.41 12.97 -9.73
C ALA A 114 -2.20 13.68 -11.09
N GLU A 115 -2.95 13.30 -12.12
CA GLU A 115 -2.93 13.95 -13.44
C GLU A 115 -3.30 15.45 -13.34
N HIS A 116 -4.23 15.83 -12.45
CA HIS A 116 -4.57 17.25 -12.22
C HIS A 116 -3.42 18.05 -11.59
N LEU A 117 -2.43 17.36 -10.99
CA LEU A 117 -1.21 17.95 -10.45
C LEU A 117 -0.04 17.90 -11.44
N GLY A 118 -0.24 17.37 -12.65
CA GLY A 118 0.79 17.21 -13.67
C GLY A 118 1.66 15.96 -13.50
N PHE A 119 1.20 14.95 -12.76
CA PHE A 119 1.90 13.66 -12.61
C PHE A 119 1.17 12.55 -13.34
N ASP A 120 1.92 11.67 -13.99
CA ASP A 120 1.35 10.58 -14.78
C ASP A 120 2.26 9.33 -14.76
N GLY A 121 1.90 8.34 -15.58
CA GLY A 121 2.62 7.08 -15.69
C GLY A 121 4.04 7.19 -16.24
N SER A 122 4.48 8.37 -16.70
CA SER A 122 5.84 8.66 -17.17
C SER A 122 6.66 9.51 -16.21
N PHE A 123 6.00 10.28 -15.34
CA PHE A 123 6.66 11.16 -14.38
C PHE A 123 5.89 11.26 -13.06
N GLY A 124 6.49 10.77 -11.98
CA GLY A 124 6.02 10.97 -10.60
C GLY A 124 4.77 10.17 -10.19
N ALA A 125 4.08 9.49 -11.11
CA ALA A 125 2.94 8.62 -10.80
C ALA A 125 2.98 7.26 -11.53
N GLN A 126 4.16 6.76 -11.88
CA GLN A 126 4.38 5.42 -12.44
C GLN A 126 3.71 4.35 -11.58
N HIS A 127 3.71 4.45 -10.25
CA HIS A 127 3.10 3.46 -9.35
C HIS A 127 1.58 3.31 -9.53
N LEU A 128 0.92 4.34 -10.08
CA LEU A 128 -0.52 4.37 -10.35
C LEU A 128 -0.87 3.91 -11.78
N SER A 129 0.12 3.60 -12.63
CA SER A 129 -0.06 3.23 -14.05
C SER A 129 -0.73 1.87 -14.30
N CYS A 130 -1.02 1.07 -13.27
CA CYS A 130 -1.63 -0.25 -13.46
C CYS A 130 -3.10 -0.13 -13.92
N GLU A 131 -3.43 -0.66 -15.09
CA GLU A 131 -4.76 -0.54 -15.69
C GLU A 131 -5.87 -1.15 -14.82
N ALA A 132 -7.01 -0.45 -14.76
CA ALA A 132 -8.12 -0.83 -13.88
C ALA A 132 -8.65 -2.27 -14.10
N PRO A 133 -8.76 -2.79 -15.34
CA PRO A 133 -9.10 -4.19 -15.57
C PRO A 133 -8.10 -5.17 -14.93
N LEU A 134 -6.80 -4.89 -15.02
CA LEU A 134 -5.76 -5.74 -14.44
C LEU A 134 -5.78 -5.70 -12.91
N ILE A 135 -6.03 -4.53 -12.32
CA ILE A 135 -6.23 -4.42 -10.86
C ILE A 135 -7.43 -5.28 -10.42
N ARG A 136 -8.57 -5.17 -11.12
CA ARG A 136 -9.76 -5.98 -10.80
C ARG A 136 -9.52 -7.47 -10.97
N GLN A 137 -8.80 -7.88 -12.01
CA GLN A 137 -8.43 -9.27 -12.24
C GLN A 137 -7.56 -9.82 -11.10
N ARG A 138 -6.53 -9.08 -10.67
CA ARG A 138 -5.67 -9.48 -9.54
C ARG A 138 -6.46 -9.60 -8.24
N TRP A 139 -7.32 -8.62 -7.96
CA TRP A 139 -8.20 -8.66 -6.80
C TRP A 139 -9.12 -9.88 -6.82
N ALA A 140 -9.80 -10.13 -7.94
CA ALA A 140 -10.68 -11.28 -8.09
C ALA A 140 -9.93 -12.61 -7.91
N GLY A 141 -8.73 -12.74 -8.49
CA GLY A 141 -7.88 -13.92 -8.33
C GLY A 141 -7.46 -14.16 -6.89
N LEU A 142 -7.09 -13.10 -6.15
CA LEU A 142 -6.73 -13.19 -4.73
C LEU A 142 -7.92 -13.66 -3.89
N VAL A 143 -9.08 -13.01 -4.06
CA VAL A 143 -10.31 -13.35 -3.31
C VAL A 143 -10.76 -14.77 -3.62
N MET A 144 -10.71 -15.18 -4.89
CA MET A 144 -11.07 -16.54 -5.30
C MET A 144 -10.13 -17.59 -4.68
N THR A 145 -8.82 -17.32 -4.67
CA THR A 145 -7.83 -18.22 -4.05
C THR A 145 -8.11 -18.38 -2.56
N ILE A 146 -8.35 -17.29 -1.83
CA ILE A 146 -8.68 -17.33 -0.41
C ILE A 146 -10.00 -18.08 -0.16
N ASN A 147 -11.05 -17.78 -0.93
CA ASN A 147 -12.37 -18.41 -0.77
C ASN A 147 -12.36 -19.91 -1.11
N SER A 148 -11.36 -20.40 -1.86
CA SER A 148 -11.19 -21.83 -2.15
C SER A 148 -10.56 -22.62 -1.01
N MET A 149 -9.98 -21.94 -0.01
CA MET A 149 -9.37 -22.58 1.16
C MET A 149 -10.46 -23.07 2.12
N THR A 150 -10.29 -24.27 2.67
CA THR A 150 -11.10 -24.74 3.80
C THR A 150 -10.50 -24.16 5.07
N LEU A 151 -11.16 -23.15 5.63
CA LEU A 151 -10.67 -22.39 6.79
C LEU A 151 -11.49 -22.71 8.03
N SER A 152 -10.80 -23.08 9.12
CA SER A 152 -11.40 -23.14 10.45
C SER A 152 -11.60 -21.74 11.03
N ALA A 153 -12.32 -21.65 12.16
CA ALA A 153 -12.43 -20.40 12.91
C ALA A 153 -11.06 -19.87 13.38
N GLY A 154 -10.15 -20.78 13.76
CA GLY A 154 -8.78 -20.42 14.14
C GLY A 154 -7.99 -19.83 12.97
N ASP A 155 -8.14 -20.41 11.78
CA ASP A 155 -7.46 -19.93 10.57
C ASP A 155 -7.91 -18.51 10.19
N MET A 156 -9.22 -18.25 10.28
CA MET A 156 -9.76 -16.91 10.06
C MET A 156 -9.22 -15.88 11.05
N LEU A 157 -8.96 -16.27 12.31
CA LEU A 157 -8.35 -15.38 13.30
C LEU A 157 -6.89 -15.05 12.95
N VAL A 158 -6.11 -16.03 12.48
CA VAL A 158 -4.73 -15.81 12.03
C VAL A 158 -4.69 -14.86 10.84
N MET A 159 -5.55 -15.07 9.85
CA MET A 159 -5.68 -14.17 8.70
C MET A 159 -6.09 -12.75 9.12
N ALA A 160 -7.11 -12.63 10.00
CA ALA A 160 -7.59 -11.35 10.48
C ALA A 160 -6.51 -10.58 11.24
N ALA A 161 -5.72 -11.25 12.10
CA ALA A 161 -4.64 -10.63 12.84
C ALA A 161 -3.54 -10.09 11.92
N SER A 162 -3.20 -10.80 10.83
CA SER A 162 -2.23 -10.31 9.86
C SER A 162 -2.77 -9.15 9.00
N ALA A 163 -4.05 -9.21 8.60
CA ALA A 163 -4.72 -8.10 7.93
C ALA A 163 -4.70 -6.84 8.82
N GLU A 164 -5.03 -6.97 10.10
CA GLU A 164 -5.01 -5.87 11.07
C GLU A 164 -3.62 -5.24 11.20
N ARG A 165 -2.55 -6.04 11.35
CA ARG A 165 -1.17 -5.53 11.36
C ARG A 165 -0.81 -4.77 10.08
N THR A 166 -1.27 -5.26 8.93
CA THR A 166 -1.04 -4.59 7.64
C THR A 166 -1.82 -3.27 7.54
N MET A 167 -3.03 -3.18 8.09
CA MET A 167 -3.77 -1.92 8.18
C MET A 167 -3.08 -0.94 9.13
N GLN A 168 -2.55 -1.42 10.26
CA GLN A 168 -1.78 -0.60 11.20
C GLN A 168 -0.51 -0.03 10.57
N LEU A 169 0.21 -0.82 9.78
CA LEU A 169 1.33 -0.36 8.96
C LEU A 169 0.91 0.80 8.05
N VAL A 170 -0.15 0.61 7.26
CA VAL A 170 -0.61 1.64 6.31
C VAL A 170 -1.04 2.90 7.05
N ARG A 171 -1.75 2.75 8.17
CA ARG A 171 -2.17 3.87 9.03
C ARG A 171 -0.96 4.62 9.60
N ALA A 172 0.03 3.90 10.11
CA ALA A 172 1.25 4.50 10.66
C ALA A 172 2.04 5.27 9.59
N ALA A 173 2.12 4.74 8.37
CA ALA A 173 2.75 5.41 7.23
C ALA A 173 2.05 6.72 6.87
N LEU A 174 0.71 6.67 6.76
CA LEU A 174 -0.10 7.84 6.44
C LEU A 174 -0.02 8.88 7.55
N ASP A 175 -0.21 8.50 8.81
CA ASP A 175 -0.16 9.42 9.94
C ASP A 175 1.22 10.09 10.07
N ARG A 176 2.31 9.35 9.82
CA ARG A 176 3.67 9.87 9.84
C ARG A 176 3.93 10.88 8.73
N GLU A 177 3.65 10.52 7.48
CA GLU A 177 4.05 11.33 6.32
C GLU A 177 3.03 12.43 5.98
N MET A 178 1.74 12.22 6.27
CA MET A 178 0.68 13.20 5.99
C MET A 178 0.48 14.21 7.12
N SER A 179 1.09 14.03 8.30
CA SER A 179 0.97 14.97 9.44
C SER A 179 1.66 16.33 9.18
N GLU A 180 0.94 17.42 9.42
CA GLU A 180 1.43 18.79 9.25
C GLU A 180 2.65 19.11 10.14
N GLN A 181 2.82 18.44 11.29
CA GLN A 181 3.92 18.65 12.24
C GLN A 181 5.32 18.35 11.68
N MET A 182 5.43 17.56 10.59
CA MET A 182 6.70 17.32 9.90
C MET A 182 7.28 18.58 9.22
N ASP A 183 6.47 19.63 9.04
CA ASP A 183 6.91 20.90 8.47
C ASP A 183 7.89 21.66 9.37
N GLY A 184 7.71 21.57 10.69
CA GLY A 184 8.63 22.19 11.65
C GLY A 184 9.98 21.49 11.72
N ARG A 185 9.98 20.14 11.65
CA ARG A 185 11.21 19.34 11.73
C ARG A 185 12.10 19.45 10.49
N ARG A 186 11.53 19.51 9.27
CA ARG A 186 12.35 19.70 8.05
C ARG A 186 12.89 21.12 7.90
N ARG A 187 12.19 22.15 8.40
CA ARG A 187 12.70 23.53 8.46
C ARG A 187 13.85 23.69 9.46
N ALA A 188 13.79 23.03 10.62
CA ALA A 188 14.83 23.10 11.65
C ALA A 188 16.16 22.40 11.26
N LEU A 189 16.17 21.59 10.19
CA LEU A 189 17.38 20.92 9.68
C LEU A 189 18.00 21.64 8.47
N HIS A 190 17.38 22.73 7.98
CA HIS A 190 17.85 23.53 6.85
C HIS A 190 17.93 25.04 7.17
N GLY A 191 17.87 25.40 8.45
CA GLY A 191 18.18 26.75 8.97
C GLY A 191 19.39 26.65 9.89
#